data_AF-A0A0S8H7Y4-F1
#
_entry.id   AF-A0A0S8H7Y4-F1
#
_cell.length_a   1.000
_cell.length_b   1.000
_cell.length_c   1.000
_cell.angle_alpha   90.00
_cell.angle_beta   90.00
_cell.angle_gamma   90.00
#
_symmetry.space_group_name_H-M   'P 1'
#
loop_
_entity.id
_entity.type
_entity.pdbx_description
1 polymer ?
#
loop_
_entity_poly.entity_id
_entity_poly.type
_entity_poly.pdbx_seq_one_letter_code
_entity_poly.pdbx_strand_id
1 'polypeptide(L)'
;MAYAVVQKTLDPPSVEQLCRAVQAVPGLTRYDATVLAADAFGIIAENLSLESASVIQRRLAAEGYETELVDQDKLPTLPPPTGLRRADCLPECLVVYDALGRPKRIQWAQVCLVAAGSVRLSEFKRVERQYVVYHPGPWLLAVPVVLSDFADREERNLRLALEILIEAAPARYRATAHNFNYGYLGPRQHRRPAENFALLVRDLMQLAINASANRGAVGLAQDPAQTLEYPARHAFEEEMIWLLWKLRGPRPLPGQT
;
A
#
# COMPACT_ATOMS: atom_id res chain seq x y z
N MET A 1 -11.63 11.21 -21.41
CA MET A 1 -10.96 9.94 -21.06
C MET A 1 -9.64 10.30 -20.40
N ALA A 2 -9.38 9.73 -19.24
CA ALA A 2 -8.17 9.96 -18.48
C ALA A 2 -7.10 8.93 -18.87
N TYR A 3 -5.83 9.31 -18.77
CA TYR A 3 -4.69 8.46 -19.06
C TYR A 3 -3.70 8.49 -17.91
N ALA A 4 -3.00 7.37 -17.74
CA ALA A 4 -1.89 7.21 -16.80
C ALA A 4 -0.59 6.96 -17.56
N VAL A 5 0.51 7.45 -16.99
CA VAL A 5 1.87 7.14 -17.43
C VAL A 5 2.45 6.10 -16.47
N VAL A 6 2.68 4.89 -16.97
CA VAL A 6 3.05 3.72 -16.19
C VAL A 6 4.50 3.34 -16.49
N GLN A 7 5.26 2.95 -15.48
CA GLN A 7 6.65 2.56 -15.64
C GLN A 7 6.74 1.16 -16.28
N LYS A 8 7.75 0.91 -17.13
CA LYS A 8 8.01 -0.47 -17.59
C LYS A 8 8.80 -1.29 -16.57
N THR A 9 9.63 -0.63 -15.77
CA THR A 9 10.43 -1.18 -14.66
C THR A 9 10.15 -0.40 -13.37
N LEU A 10 10.45 -0.96 -12.20
CA LEU A 10 10.23 -0.30 -10.90
C LEU A 10 11.43 0.56 -10.44
N ASP A 11 12.37 0.85 -11.33
CA ASP A 11 13.48 1.76 -11.06
C ASP A 11 12.94 3.19 -11.24
N PRO A 12 12.75 3.99 -10.18
CA PRO A 12 12.06 5.27 -10.33
C PRO A 12 12.91 6.27 -11.13
N PRO A 13 12.30 7.11 -11.99
CA PRO A 13 13.02 8.21 -12.61
C PRO A 13 13.49 9.19 -11.53
N SER A 14 14.63 9.83 -11.76
CA SER A 14 15.12 10.84 -10.82
C SER A 14 14.15 12.03 -10.73
N VAL A 15 14.14 12.69 -9.57
CA VAL A 15 13.33 13.91 -9.34
C VAL A 15 13.60 14.96 -10.42
N GLU A 16 14.85 15.08 -10.89
CA GLU A 16 15.24 16.02 -11.94
C GLU A 16 14.65 15.66 -13.30
N GLN A 17 14.69 14.38 -13.68
CA GLN A 17 14.06 13.90 -14.92
C GLN A 17 12.55 14.17 -14.89
N LEU A 18 11.88 13.90 -13.76
CA LEU A 18 10.46 14.19 -13.59
C LEU A 18 10.17 15.70 -13.63
N CYS A 19 10.99 16.53 -12.97
CA CYS A 19 10.86 17.99 -13.05
C CYS A 19 10.90 18.48 -14.50
N ARG A 20 11.85 17.99 -15.30
CA ARG A 20 11.97 18.36 -16.73
C ARG A 20 10.80 17.84 -17.56
N ALA A 21 10.27 16.66 -17.23
CA ALA A 21 9.13 16.08 -17.92
C ALA A 21 7.82 16.84 -17.66
N VAL A 22 7.52 17.19 -16.41
CA VAL A 22 6.24 17.83 -16.03
C VAL A 22 6.19 19.33 -16.36
N GLN A 23 7.34 20.01 -16.45
CA GLN A 23 7.40 21.45 -16.77
C GLN A 23 6.71 21.81 -18.09
N ALA A 24 6.62 20.85 -19.02
CA ALA A 24 5.98 21.03 -20.32
C ALA A 24 4.45 20.84 -20.28
N VAL A 25 3.87 20.49 -19.13
CA VAL A 25 2.43 20.22 -18.98
C VAL A 25 1.75 21.37 -18.23
N PRO A 26 0.77 22.06 -18.85
CA PRO A 26 0.01 23.09 -18.16
C PRO A 26 -0.68 22.55 -16.89
N GLY A 27 -0.54 23.28 -15.79
CA GLY A 27 -1.15 22.92 -14.51
C GLY A 27 -0.29 22.03 -13.60
N LEU A 28 0.84 21.50 -14.09
CA LEU A 28 1.82 20.80 -13.25
C LEU A 28 2.98 21.73 -12.88
N THR A 29 3.40 21.62 -11.63
CA THR A 29 4.48 22.42 -11.04
C THR A 29 5.68 21.54 -10.70
N ARG A 30 6.81 22.19 -10.38
CA ARG A 30 8.00 21.48 -9.86
C ARG A 30 7.72 20.75 -8.53
N TYR A 31 6.80 21.29 -7.73
CA TYR A 31 6.39 20.66 -6.49
C TYR A 31 5.68 19.33 -6.78
N ASP A 32 4.80 19.30 -7.79
CA ASP A 32 4.12 18.08 -8.21
C ASP A 32 5.13 17.01 -8.66
N ALA A 33 6.15 17.36 -9.45
CA ALA A 33 7.21 16.40 -9.80
C ALA A 33 7.93 15.79 -8.59
N THR A 34 8.10 16.54 -7.50
CA THR A 34 8.71 16.01 -6.28
C THR A 34 7.80 15.00 -5.60
N VAL A 35 6.49 15.27 -5.57
CA VAL A 35 5.49 14.33 -5.04
C VAL A 35 5.43 13.07 -5.91
N LEU A 36 5.31 13.24 -7.23
CA LEU A 36 5.28 12.13 -8.19
C LEU A 36 6.55 11.27 -8.08
N ALA A 37 7.73 11.88 -7.92
CA ALA A 37 8.98 11.13 -7.76
C ALA A 37 9.04 10.33 -6.46
N ALA A 38 8.52 10.89 -5.36
CA ALA A 38 8.48 10.21 -4.08
C ALA A 38 7.51 9.01 -4.10
N ASP A 39 6.39 9.15 -4.82
CA ASP A 39 5.33 8.15 -4.86
C ASP A 39 5.39 7.22 -6.09
N ALA A 40 6.35 7.37 -7.02
CA ALA A 40 6.44 6.57 -8.25
C ALA A 40 6.75 5.08 -8.00
N PHE A 41 5.72 4.30 -7.66
CA PHE A 41 5.78 2.87 -7.41
C PHE A 41 5.00 2.11 -8.49
N GLY A 42 5.43 2.27 -9.74
CA GLY A 42 4.85 1.64 -10.92
C GLY A 42 4.01 2.60 -11.76
N ILE A 43 3.36 3.58 -11.15
CA ILE A 43 2.59 4.63 -11.82
C ILE A 43 3.29 5.96 -11.56
N ILE A 44 3.57 6.72 -12.62
CA ILE A 44 4.25 8.03 -12.51
C ILE A 44 3.25 9.15 -12.33
N ALA A 45 2.15 9.09 -13.07
CA ALA A 45 1.10 10.10 -13.03
C ALA A 45 -0.20 9.49 -13.57
N GLU A 46 -1.31 9.94 -13.03
CA GLU A 46 -2.65 9.50 -13.40
C GLU A 46 -3.61 10.69 -13.59
N ASN A 47 -4.82 10.41 -14.08
CA ASN A 47 -5.87 11.38 -14.31
C ASN A 47 -5.48 12.49 -15.29
N LEU A 48 -4.61 12.18 -16.26
CA LEU A 48 -4.13 13.13 -17.26
C LEU A 48 -4.99 13.11 -18.52
N SER A 49 -5.01 14.22 -19.26
CA SER A 49 -5.43 14.19 -20.66
C SER A 49 -4.42 13.38 -21.50
N LEU A 50 -4.85 12.87 -22.66
CA LEU A 50 -3.97 12.17 -23.59
C LEU A 50 -2.77 13.04 -24.00
N GLU A 51 -3.01 14.33 -24.24
CA GLU A 51 -1.98 15.28 -24.62
C GLU A 51 -0.92 15.42 -23.52
N SER A 52 -1.35 15.68 -22.29
CA SER A 52 -0.45 15.81 -21.14
C SER A 52 0.34 14.54 -20.86
N ALA A 53 -0.32 13.38 -20.87
CA ALA A 53 0.34 12.08 -20.68
C ALA A 53 1.38 11.79 -21.78
N SER A 54 1.05 12.11 -23.04
CA SER A 54 1.96 11.94 -24.19
C SER A 54 3.16 12.88 -24.14
N VAL A 55 3.01 14.08 -23.58
CA VAL A 55 4.12 15.00 -23.34
C VAL A 55 5.08 14.43 -22.29
N ILE A 56 4.56 13.96 -21.15
CA ILE A 56 5.36 13.36 -20.08
C ILE A 56 6.10 12.12 -20.60
N GLN A 57 5.40 11.19 -21.26
CA GLN A 57 5.99 9.97 -21.82
C GLN A 57 7.15 10.30 -22.78
N ARG A 58 6.96 11.21 -23.75
CA ARG A 58 8.01 11.58 -24.72
C ARG A 58 9.22 12.22 -24.05
N ARG A 59 8.99 13.06 -23.03
CA ARG A 59 10.09 13.71 -22.29
C ARG A 59 10.90 12.72 -21.48
N LEU A 60 10.22 11.79 -20.79
CA LEU A 60 10.90 10.71 -20.07
C LEU A 60 11.68 9.80 -21.02
N ALA A 61 11.10 9.47 -22.19
CA ALA A 61 11.79 8.68 -23.20
C ALA A 61 13.04 9.41 -23.75
N ALA A 62 12.99 10.73 -23.94
CA ALA A 62 14.16 11.52 -24.36
C ALA A 62 15.28 11.54 -23.30
N GLU A 63 14.94 11.29 -22.04
CA GLU A 63 15.88 11.15 -20.91
C GLU A 63 16.30 9.69 -20.67
N GLY A 64 15.97 8.78 -21.60
CA GLY A 64 16.32 7.35 -21.54
C GLY A 64 15.42 6.52 -20.61
N TYR A 65 14.27 7.05 -20.20
CA TYR A 65 13.36 6.39 -19.27
C TYR A 65 12.10 5.87 -19.97
N GLU A 66 11.93 4.55 -20.01
CA GLU A 66 10.81 3.93 -20.72
C GLU A 66 9.52 3.90 -19.89
N THR A 67 8.44 4.41 -20.49
CA THR A 67 7.09 4.39 -19.91
C THR A 67 6.06 3.93 -20.93
N GLU A 68 4.92 3.48 -20.43
CA GLU A 68 3.74 3.11 -21.21
C GLU A 68 2.58 4.03 -20.89
N LEU A 69 1.82 4.40 -21.92
CA LEU A 69 0.63 5.23 -21.80
C LEU A 69 -0.59 4.30 -21.77
N VAL A 70 -1.31 4.34 -20.66
CA VAL A 70 -2.43 3.43 -20.38
C VAL A 70 -3.69 4.24 -20.18
N ASP A 71 -4.80 3.80 -20.77
CA ASP A 71 -6.13 4.34 -20.46
C ASP A 71 -6.43 4.07 -18.97
N GLN A 72 -6.79 5.10 -18.20
CA GLN A 72 -7.02 5.01 -16.76
C GLN A 72 -8.01 3.89 -16.43
N ASP A 73 -9.06 3.74 -17.24
CA ASP A 73 -10.11 2.75 -17.02
C ASP A 73 -9.63 1.30 -17.25
N LYS A 74 -8.44 1.12 -17.86
CA LYS A 74 -7.80 -0.20 -18.02
C LYS A 74 -6.91 -0.57 -16.84
N LEU A 75 -6.56 0.37 -15.97
CA LEU A 75 -5.84 0.04 -14.74
C LEU A 75 -6.72 -0.78 -13.80
N PRO A 76 -6.19 -1.84 -13.18
CA PRO A 76 -6.97 -2.64 -12.24
C PRO A 76 -7.35 -1.81 -11.00
N THR A 77 -8.64 -1.79 -10.68
CA THR A 77 -9.10 -1.27 -9.40
C THR A 77 -8.89 -2.30 -8.29
N LEU A 78 -8.26 -1.89 -7.19
CA LEU A 78 -8.10 -2.75 -6.02
C LEU A 78 -9.46 -2.92 -5.32
N PRO A 79 -9.87 -4.14 -4.96
CA PRO A 79 -11.07 -4.35 -4.16
C PRO A 79 -10.98 -3.67 -2.79
N PRO A 80 -12.10 -3.37 -2.12
CA PRO A 80 -12.07 -2.88 -0.76
C PRO A 80 -11.40 -3.91 0.18
N PRO A 81 -10.49 -3.47 1.07
CA PRO A 81 -9.77 -4.38 1.95
C PRO A 81 -10.69 -4.94 3.04
N THR A 82 -10.59 -6.24 3.29
CA THR A 82 -11.15 -6.93 4.46
C THR A 82 -10.04 -7.14 5.48
N GLY A 83 -10.29 -6.77 6.74
CA GLY A 83 -9.33 -6.95 7.82
C GLY A 83 -9.00 -8.43 8.04
N LEU A 84 -7.71 -8.77 8.04
CA LEU A 84 -7.17 -10.09 8.26
C LEU A 84 -6.44 -10.11 9.61
N ARG A 85 -7.05 -10.76 10.60
CA ARG A 85 -6.48 -10.88 11.95
C ARG A 85 -5.79 -12.21 12.19
N ARG A 86 -6.09 -13.22 11.37
CA ARG A 86 -5.51 -14.55 11.47
C ARG A 86 -5.56 -15.22 10.10
N ALA A 87 -4.49 -15.91 9.75
CA ALA A 87 -4.46 -16.87 8.68
C ALA A 87 -3.53 -18.02 9.06
N ASP A 88 -3.86 -19.22 8.60
CA ASP A 88 -3.06 -20.42 8.78
C ASP A 88 -2.56 -20.84 7.39
N CYS A 89 -1.24 -20.90 7.20
CA CYS A 89 -0.62 -21.34 5.94
C CYS A 89 -0.43 -22.86 5.97
N LEU A 90 -1.36 -23.60 5.36
CA LEU A 90 -1.28 -25.06 5.25
C LEU A 90 -0.64 -25.46 3.92
N PRO A 91 -0.02 -26.65 3.80
CA PRO A 91 0.55 -27.11 2.54
C PRO A 91 -0.44 -27.08 1.37
N GLU A 92 -1.70 -27.44 1.62
CA GLU A 92 -2.75 -27.54 0.62
C GLU A 92 -3.49 -26.23 0.35
N CYS A 93 -3.59 -25.33 1.33
CA CYS A 93 -4.37 -24.10 1.18
C CYS A 93 -4.01 -23.01 2.20
N LEU A 94 -4.42 -21.78 1.90
CA LEU A 94 -4.47 -20.70 2.88
C LEU A 94 -5.83 -20.74 3.59
N VAL A 95 -5.83 -20.76 4.92
CA VAL A 95 -7.06 -20.61 5.71
C VAL A 95 -7.10 -19.21 6.31
N VAL A 96 -8.04 -18.39 5.87
CA VAL A 96 -8.28 -17.07 6.47
C VAL A 96 -9.49 -17.12 7.39
N TYR A 97 -9.50 -16.26 8.41
CA TYR A 97 -10.60 -16.19 9.37
C TYR A 97 -11.30 -14.83 9.25
N ASP A 98 -12.63 -14.85 9.21
CA ASP A 98 -13.42 -13.62 9.25
C ASP A 98 -13.45 -13.02 10.67
N ALA A 99 -14.16 -11.90 10.83
CA ALA A 99 -14.30 -11.22 12.13
C ALA A 99 -15.01 -12.08 13.20
N LEU A 100 -15.78 -13.08 12.80
CA LEU A 100 -16.46 -14.03 13.69
C LEU A 100 -15.61 -15.29 13.96
N GLY A 101 -14.39 -15.35 13.42
CA GLY A 101 -13.50 -16.50 13.55
C GLY A 101 -13.90 -17.70 12.69
N ARG A 102 -14.76 -17.52 11.68
CA ARG A 102 -15.15 -18.60 10.77
C ARG A 102 -14.04 -18.81 9.73
N PRO A 103 -13.59 -20.05 9.52
CA PRO A 103 -12.53 -20.33 8.55
C PRO A 103 -13.07 -20.30 7.12
N LYS A 104 -12.31 -19.70 6.21
CA LYS A 104 -12.49 -19.77 4.76
C LYS A 104 -11.21 -20.31 4.14
N ARG A 105 -11.33 -21.43 3.41
CA ARG A 105 -10.22 -22.06 2.69
C ARG A 105 -10.06 -21.43 1.32
N ILE A 106 -8.83 -21.09 0.96
CA ILE A 106 -8.43 -20.48 -0.31
C ILE A 106 -7.33 -21.36 -0.89
N GLN A 107 -7.54 -21.86 -2.10
CA GLN A 107 -6.51 -22.63 -2.79
C GLN A 107 -5.34 -21.73 -3.14
N TRP A 108 -4.10 -22.21 -3.03
CA TRP A 108 -2.91 -21.42 -3.35
C TRP A 108 -2.94 -20.88 -4.78
N ALA A 109 -3.50 -21.64 -5.73
CA ALA A 109 -3.70 -21.21 -7.12
C ALA A 109 -4.68 -20.04 -7.28
N GLN A 110 -5.49 -19.71 -6.26
CA GLN A 110 -6.41 -18.56 -6.30
C GLN A 110 -5.75 -17.27 -5.77
N VAL A 111 -4.60 -17.37 -5.08
CA VAL A 111 -3.85 -16.22 -4.60
C VAL A 111 -3.07 -15.65 -5.78
N CYS A 112 -3.42 -14.43 -6.22
CA CYS A 112 -2.81 -13.82 -7.41
C CYS A 112 -1.72 -12.81 -7.06
N LEU A 113 -1.76 -12.21 -5.87
CA LEU A 113 -0.78 -11.22 -5.42
C LEU A 113 -0.58 -11.30 -3.90
N VAL A 114 0.67 -11.29 -3.48
CA VAL A 114 1.10 -11.10 -2.09
C VAL A 114 1.93 -9.82 -2.02
N ALA A 115 1.45 -8.81 -1.31
CA ALA A 115 2.16 -7.55 -1.12
C ALA A 115 2.50 -7.36 0.35
N ALA A 116 3.74 -7.03 0.67
CA ALA A 116 4.15 -6.70 2.03
C ALA A 116 5.21 -5.61 2.03
N GLY A 117 5.38 -4.93 3.17
CA GLY A 117 6.40 -3.89 3.33
C GLY A 117 6.16 -3.02 4.55
N SER A 118 7.10 -2.13 4.83
CA SER A 118 6.94 -1.09 5.86
C SER A 118 6.22 0.09 5.23
N VAL A 119 4.98 0.34 5.63
CA VAL A 119 4.14 1.40 5.04
C VAL A 119 3.93 2.49 6.07
N ARG A 120 4.15 3.75 5.67
CA ARG A 120 3.79 4.90 6.51
C ARG A 120 2.27 5.04 6.52
N LEU A 121 1.67 4.78 7.67
CA LEU A 121 0.22 4.88 7.89
C LEU A 121 -0.09 6.06 8.82
N SER A 122 -1.10 6.85 8.46
CA SER A 122 -1.69 7.84 9.35
C SER A 122 -2.64 7.16 10.32
N GLU A 123 -2.38 7.30 11.61
CA GLU A 123 -3.22 6.81 12.70
C GLU A 123 -3.77 8.03 13.46
N PHE A 124 -5.09 8.08 13.65
CA PHE A 124 -5.70 9.09 14.50
C PHE A 124 -5.72 8.59 15.94
N LYS A 125 -4.96 9.24 16.81
CA LYS A 125 -4.92 8.95 18.23
C LYS A 125 -5.73 10.00 18.97
N ARG A 126 -6.78 9.55 19.67
CA ARG A 126 -7.55 10.42 20.56
C ARG A 126 -6.72 10.72 21.81
N VAL A 127 -6.40 11.98 22.03
CA VAL A 127 -5.67 12.47 23.20
C VAL A 127 -6.66 13.18 24.12
N GLU A 128 -6.80 12.67 25.34
CA GLU A 128 -7.55 13.36 26.39
C GLU A 128 -6.68 14.47 26.98
N ARG A 129 -7.24 15.68 27.02
CA ARG A 129 -6.66 16.83 27.70
C ARG A 129 -7.54 17.15 28.89
N GLN A 130 -6.98 17.05 30.09
CA GLN A 130 -7.66 17.45 31.31
C GLN A 130 -7.22 18.86 31.68
N TYR A 131 -8.18 19.74 31.95
CA TYR A 131 -7.91 21.06 32.51
C TYR A 131 -8.83 21.33 33.69
N VAL A 132 -8.30 22.01 34.69
CA VAL A 132 -9.03 22.41 35.89
C VAL A 132 -9.57 23.82 35.66
N VAL A 133 -10.89 23.95 35.65
CA VAL A 133 -11.56 25.25 35.63
C VAL A 133 -12.11 25.54 37.02
N TYR A 134 -11.84 26.74 37.52
CA TYR A 134 -12.35 27.19 38.81
C TYR A 134 -13.67 27.93 38.60
N HIS A 135 -14.77 27.38 39.11
CA HIS A 135 -16.06 28.06 39.09
C HIS A 135 -16.27 28.82 40.41
N PRO A 136 -16.93 29.99 40.37
CA PRO A 136 -17.32 30.69 41.58
C PRO A 136 -18.35 29.85 42.34
N GLY A 137 -17.95 29.34 43.51
CA GLY A 137 -18.83 28.59 44.39
C GLY A 137 -19.69 29.51 45.27
N PRO A 138 -20.74 28.96 45.91
CA PRO A 138 -21.42 29.67 46.99
C PRO A 138 -20.38 30.01 48.06
N TRP A 139 -20.38 31.24 48.57
CA TRP A 139 -19.46 31.75 49.60
C TRP A 139 -18.03 32.13 49.16
N LEU A 140 -17.83 32.60 47.92
CA LEU A 140 -16.52 33.11 47.41
C LEU A 140 -15.37 32.08 47.36
N LEU A 141 -15.65 30.79 47.59
CA LEU A 141 -14.69 29.72 47.45
C LEU A 141 -14.70 29.19 46.01
N ALA A 142 -13.55 29.17 45.37
CA ALA A 142 -13.37 28.62 44.02
C ALA A 142 -13.43 27.08 44.09
N VAL A 143 -14.37 26.47 43.36
CA VAL A 143 -14.48 25.00 43.27
C VAL A 143 -13.79 24.53 41.99
N PRO A 144 -12.77 23.66 42.08
CA PRO A 144 -12.13 23.10 40.89
C PRO A 144 -13.07 22.09 40.23
N VAL A 145 -13.36 22.30 38.95
CA VAL A 145 -14.04 21.34 38.08
C VAL A 145 -13.03 20.85 37.06
N VAL A 146 -12.80 19.53 37.03
CA VAL A 146 -11.99 18.90 36.00
C VAL A 146 -12.85 18.74 34.76
N LEU A 147 -12.44 19.39 33.67
CA LEU A 147 -13.04 19.20 32.36
C LEU A 147 -12.08 18.36 31.51
N SER A 148 -12.61 17.30 30.91
CA SER A 148 -11.93 16.49 29.91
C SER A 148 -12.35 16.96 28.53
N ASP A 149 -11.39 17.35 27.72
CA ASP A 149 -11.56 17.60 26.29
C ASP A 149 -10.79 16.54 25.50
N PHE A 150 -11.30 16.21 24.33
CA PHE A 150 -10.72 15.19 23.47
C PHE A 150 -10.26 15.83 22.17
N ALA A 151 -8.97 15.73 21.89
CA ALA A 151 -8.40 16.16 20.63
C ALA A 151 -7.89 14.94 19.86
N ASP A 152 -8.25 14.82 18.59
CA ASP A 152 -7.66 13.83 17.71
C ASP A 152 -6.33 14.33 17.17
N ARG A 153 -5.28 13.53 17.34
CA ARG A 153 -3.94 13.79 16.80
C ARG A 153 -3.62 12.77 15.73
N GLU A 154 -3.34 13.25 14.52
CA GLU A 154 -2.79 12.40 13.46
C GLU A 154 -1.30 12.11 13.76
N GLU A 155 -0.95 10.83 13.88
CA GLU A 155 0.42 10.35 13.97
C GLU A 155 0.75 9.49 12.74
N ARG A 156 1.88 9.76 12.08
CA ARG A 156 2.34 8.97 10.94
C ARG A 156 3.39 7.97 11.40
N ASN A 157 3.02 6.70 11.45
CA ASN A 157 3.87 5.62 11.94
C ASN A 157 4.19 4.63 10.81
N LEU A 158 5.44 4.14 10.79
CA LEU A 158 5.81 3.02 9.92
C LEU A 158 5.24 1.72 10.49
N ARG A 159 4.50 0.98 9.67
CA ARG A 159 3.89 -0.29 10.04
C ARG A 159 4.20 -1.34 8.98
N LEU A 160 4.64 -2.50 9.42
CA LEU A 160 4.66 -3.70 8.59
C LEU A 160 3.21 -4.06 8.21
N ALA A 161 2.91 -3.98 6.92
CA ALA A 161 1.60 -4.25 6.35
C ALA A 161 1.70 -5.39 5.34
N LEU A 162 0.68 -6.25 5.33
CA LEU A 162 0.51 -7.36 4.40
C LEU A 162 -0.83 -7.21 3.71
N GLU A 163 -0.85 -7.46 2.41
CA GLU A 163 -2.05 -7.66 1.64
C GLU A 163 -1.99 -8.89 0.74
N ILE A 164 -3.13 -9.56 0.64
CA ILE A 164 -3.30 -10.77 -0.18
C ILE A 164 -4.51 -10.53 -1.06
N LEU A 165 -4.34 -10.67 -2.37
CA LEU A 165 -5.43 -10.59 -3.34
C LEU A 165 -5.75 -11.97 -3.91
N ILE A 166 -7.04 -12.19 -4.14
CA ILE A 166 -7.59 -13.44 -4.65
C ILE A 166 -8.38 -13.18 -5.92
N GLU A 167 -8.18 -14.00 -6.95
CA GLU A 167 -8.79 -13.83 -8.27
C GLU A 167 -10.26 -14.31 -8.33
N ALA A 168 -10.57 -15.49 -7.78
CA ALA A 168 -11.86 -16.18 -7.96
C ALA A 168 -13.08 -15.41 -7.41
N ALA A 169 -12.86 -14.56 -6.42
CA ALA A 169 -13.80 -13.55 -5.96
C ALA A 169 -12.92 -12.39 -5.51
N PRO A 170 -12.88 -11.26 -6.23
CA PRO A 170 -11.90 -10.19 -6.02
C PRO A 170 -11.97 -9.71 -4.58
N ALA A 171 -11.12 -10.30 -3.75
CA ALA A 171 -11.09 -10.14 -2.31
C ALA A 171 -9.68 -9.75 -1.96
N ARG A 172 -9.59 -8.71 -1.15
CA ARG A 172 -8.33 -8.13 -0.71
C ARG A 172 -8.28 -8.25 0.80
N TYR A 173 -7.38 -9.07 1.31
CA TYR A 173 -7.18 -9.22 2.76
C TYR A 173 -6.05 -8.31 3.20
N ARG A 174 -6.21 -7.62 4.33
CA ARG A 174 -5.23 -6.68 4.87
C ARG A 174 -4.90 -7.00 6.31
N ALA A 175 -3.62 -7.16 6.61
CA ALA A 175 -3.10 -7.33 7.96
C ALA A 175 -2.00 -6.30 8.27
N THR A 176 -1.82 -6.00 9.55
CA THR A 176 -0.63 -5.32 10.07
C THR A 176 0.05 -6.21 11.07
N ALA A 177 1.38 -6.11 11.18
CA ALA A 177 2.14 -7.06 12.00
C ALA A 177 1.71 -7.10 13.47
N HIS A 178 1.24 -5.97 14.02
CA HIS A 178 0.86 -5.83 15.42
C HIS A 178 -0.57 -6.33 15.73
N ASN A 179 -1.45 -6.42 14.73
CA ASN A 179 -2.85 -6.84 14.90
C ASN A 179 -3.10 -8.27 14.41
N PHE A 180 -2.06 -8.97 13.99
CA PHE A 180 -2.16 -10.32 13.44
C PHE A 180 -1.84 -11.38 14.50
N ASN A 181 -2.63 -12.45 14.52
CA ASN A 181 -2.43 -13.62 15.36
C ASN A 181 -1.57 -14.66 14.64
N TYR A 182 -0.36 -14.87 15.14
CA TYR A 182 0.62 -15.80 14.57
C TYR A 182 0.57 -17.21 15.15
N GLY A 183 -0.52 -17.60 15.82
CA GLY A 183 -0.61 -18.90 16.49
C GLY A 183 -0.36 -20.11 15.58
N TYR A 184 -0.60 -19.98 14.27
CA TYR A 184 -0.33 -21.04 13.28
C TYR A 184 1.17 -21.38 13.15
N LEU A 185 2.08 -20.46 13.53
CA LEU A 185 3.52 -20.70 13.51
C LEU A 185 3.95 -21.76 14.53
N GLY A 186 3.15 -21.96 15.60
CA GLY A 186 3.44 -22.93 16.65
C GLY A 186 4.85 -22.73 17.25
N PRO A 187 5.72 -23.76 17.26
CA PRO A 187 7.08 -23.64 17.77
C PRO A 187 7.97 -22.63 17.03
N ARG A 188 7.64 -22.25 15.79
CA ARG A 188 8.37 -21.23 15.01
C ARG A 188 8.05 -19.81 15.48
N GLN A 189 7.06 -19.63 16.36
CA GLN A 189 6.63 -18.31 16.80
C GLN A 189 7.68 -17.66 17.71
N HIS A 190 8.11 -16.46 17.33
CA HIS A 190 9.00 -15.59 18.08
C HIS A 190 8.23 -14.61 18.97
N ARG A 191 8.95 -13.96 19.89
CA ARG A 191 8.39 -12.91 20.77
C ARG A 191 8.13 -11.60 20.03
N ARG A 192 8.92 -11.28 19.00
CA ARG A 192 8.82 -10.02 18.28
C ARG A 192 7.85 -10.17 17.10
N PRO A 193 6.79 -9.33 17.00
CA PRO A 193 5.82 -9.41 15.90
C PRO A 193 6.44 -9.27 14.51
N ALA A 194 7.51 -8.47 14.36
CA ALA A 194 8.21 -8.30 13.08
C ALA A 194 8.86 -9.61 12.57
N GLU A 195 9.45 -10.41 13.48
CA GLU A 195 10.05 -11.71 13.12
C GLU A 195 8.97 -12.69 12.67
N ASN A 196 7.84 -12.74 13.38
CA ASN A 196 6.69 -13.56 12.99
C ASN A 196 6.06 -13.11 11.67
N PHE A 197 6.01 -11.80 11.44
CA PHE A 197 5.50 -11.23 10.20
C PHE A 197 6.36 -11.65 9.00
N ALA A 198 7.69 -11.62 9.14
CA ALA A 198 8.59 -12.09 8.10
C ALA A 198 8.43 -13.60 7.82
N LEU A 199 8.22 -14.43 8.86
CA LEU A 199 7.89 -15.84 8.70
C LEU A 199 6.57 -16.05 7.94
N LEU A 200 5.54 -15.26 8.25
CA LEU A 200 4.27 -15.29 7.53
C LEU A 200 4.44 -14.95 6.05
N VAL A 201 5.14 -13.86 5.73
CA VAL A 201 5.41 -13.47 4.34
C VAL A 201 6.20 -14.55 3.63
N ARG A 202 7.21 -15.14 4.28
CA ARG A 202 7.98 -16.26 3.71
C ARG A 202 7.13 -17.48 3.42
N ASP A 203 6.29 -17.91 4.36
CA ASP A 203 5.38 -19.06 4.17
C ASP A 203 4.43 -18.78 2.99
N LEU A 204 3.85 -17.58 2.90
CA LEU A 204 2.98 -17.18 1.79
C LEU A 204 3.72 -17.23 0.44
N MET A 205 4.94 -16.68 0.37
CA MET A 205 5.75 -16.66 -0.85
C MET A 205 6.19 -18.06 -1.29
N GLN A 206 6.42 -18.99 -0.34
CA GLN A 206 6.80 -20.37 -0.65
C GLN A 206 5.63 -21.22 -1.13
N LEU A 207 4.42 -20.98 -0.59
CA LEU A 207 3.25 -21.80 -0.87
C LEU A 207 2.41 -21.24 -2.04
N ALA A 208 2.33 -19.92 -2.19
CA ALA A 208 1.65 -19.25 -3.29
C ALA A 208 2.57 -19.06 -4.51
N ILE A 209 3.14 -20.16 -5.03
CA ILE A 209 4.17 -20.13 -6.08
C ILE A 209 3.78 -19.41 -7.38
N ASN A 210 2.48 -19.29 -7.65
CA ASN A 210 1.94 -18.62 -8.85
C ASN A 210 1.53 -17.17 -8.58
N ALA A 211 1.58 -16.72 -7.32
CA ALA A 211 1.24 -15.36 -6.97
C ALA A 211 2.38 -14.41 -7.39
N SER A 212 2.01 -13.26 -7.94
CA SER A 212 2.94 -12.16 -8.04
C SER A 212 3.28 -11.62 -6.65
N ALA A 213 4.39 -10.91 -6.53
CA ALA A 213 4.77 -10.27 -5.27
C ALA A 213 5.38 -8.90 -5.51
N ASN A 214 5.12 -7.97 -4.58
CA ASN A 214 5.78 -6.67 -4.58
C ASN A 214 7.22 -6.80 -4.05
N ARG A 215 8.05 -5.79 -4.32
CA ARG A 215 9.46 -5.76 -3.89
C ARG A 215 9.59 -5.91 -2.38
N GLY A 216 8.69 -5.31 -1.60
CA GLY A 216 8.72 -5.43 -0.15
C GLY A 216 8.44 -6.84 0.37
N ALA A 217 7.54 -7.61 -0.25
CA ALA A 217 7.31 -9.01 0.11
C ALA A 217 8.50 -9.90 -0.26
N VAL A 218 9.09 -9.68 -1.45
CA VAL A 218 10.29 -10.40 -1.88
C VAL A 218 11.44 -10.13 -0.91
N GLY A 219 11.71 -8.87 -0.59
CA GLY A 219 12.76 -8.46 0.35
C GLY A 219 12.54 -9.08 1.74
N LEU A 220 11.34 -8.94 2.31
CA LEU A 220 11.00 -9.50 3.63
C LEU A 220 11.13 -11.03 3.69
N ALA A 221 10.75 -11.75 2.62
CA ALA A 221 10.84 -13.21 2.59
C ALA A 221 12.30 -13.69 2.58
N GLN A 222 13.17 -12.99 1.86
CA GLN A 222 14.60 -13.29 1.73
C GLN A 222 15.39 -12.88 2.96
N ASP A 223 15.29 -11.61 3.37
CA ASP A 223 16.00 -11.02 4.48
C ASP A 223 15.10 -10.02 5.23
N PRO A 224 14.66 -10.33 6.47
CA PRO A 224 13.84 -9.42 7.26
C PRO A 224 14.47 -8.04 7.49
N ALA A 225 15.80 -7.92 7.41
CA ALA A 225 16.49 -6.63 7.55
C ALA A 225 16.31 -5.72 6.33
N GLN A 226 16.01 -6.28 5.15
CA GLN A 226 15.82 -5.55 3.88
C GLN A 226 14.35 -5.21 3.63
N THR A 227 13.69 -4.68 4.66
CA THR A 227 12.29 -4.26 4.51
C THR A 227 12.22 -3.00 3.66
N LEU A 228 11.55 -3.07 2.50
CA LEU A 228 11.26 -1.90 1.68
C LEU A 228 10.28 -0.97 2.42
N GLU A 229 10.62 0.32 2.48
CA GLU A 229 9.77 1.36 3.02
C GLU A 229 8.96 2.04 1.91
N TYR A 230 7.65 2.14 2.14
CA TYR A 230 6.72 2.86 1.31
C TYR A 230 6.40 4.20 1.99
N PRO A 231 6.58 5.33 1.28
CA PRO A 231 6.42 6.67 1.86
C PRO A 231 4.98 6.97 2.27
N ALA A 232 4.01 6.31 1.63
CA ALA A 232 2.61 6.42 1.91
C ALA A 232 1.86 5.12 1.58
N ARG A 233 0.63 5.05 2.05
CA ARG A 233 -0.33 4.00 1.69
C ARG A 233 -0.54 3.90 0.18
N HIS A 234 -0.59 5.04 -0.50
CA HIS A 234 -0.86 5.12 -1.93
C HIS A 234 0.25 4.47 -2.76
N ALA A 235 1.52 4.81 -2.50
CA ALA A 235 2.68 4.15 -3.11
C ALA A 235 2.67 2.61 -2.99
N PHE A 236 2.27 2.09 -1.83
CA PHE A 236 2.10 0.64 -1.65
C PHE A 236 0.99 0.06 -2.55
N GLU A 237 -0.08 0.82 -2.76
CA GLU A 237 -1.22 0.45 -3.60
C GLU A 237 -0.93 0.56 -5.09
N GLU A 238 -0.18 1.58 -5.51
CA GLU A 238 0.27 1.73 -6.89
C GLU A 238 1.13 0.54 -7.35
N GLU A 239 2.04 0.04 -6.51
CA GLU A 239 2.87 -1.12 -6.90
C GLU A 239 1.98 -2.36 -7.11
N MET A 240 0.93 -2.52 -6.30
CA MET A 240 -0.04 -3.61 -6.50
C MET A 240 -0.83 -3.43 -7.79
N ILE A 241 -1.30 -2.22 -8.10
CA ILE A 241 -2.02 -1.92 -9.35
C ILE A 241 -1.10 -2.19 -10.55
N TRP A 242 0.16 -1.75 -10.47
CA TRP A 242 1.17 -1.98 -11.49
C TRP A 242 1.42 -3.47 -11.74
N LEU A 243 1.61 -4.27 -10.68
CA LEU A 243 1.81 -5.72 -10.79
C LEU A 243 0.58 -6.39 -11.44
N LEU A 244 -0.62 -6.07 -10.98
CA LEU A 244 -1.86 -6.63 -11.54
C LEU A 244 -2.05 -6.23 -13.00
N TRP A 245 -1.68 -5.01 -13.38
CA TRP A 245 -1.70 -4.56 -14.76
C TRP A 245 -0.69 -5.35 -15.62
N LYS A 246 0.55 -5.53 -15.15
CA LYS A 246 1.57 -6.34 -15.83
C LYS A 246 1.13 -7.79 -16.03
N LEU A 247 0.48 -8.40 -15.03
CA LEU A 247 -0.02 -9.77 -15.12
C LEU A 247 -1.10 -9.94 -16.19
N ARG A 248 -1.91 -8.92 -16.45
CA ARG A 248 -2.94 -8.94 -17.51
C ARG A 248 -2.34 -8.80 -18.92
N GLY A 249 -1.07 -8.38 -19.03
CA GLY A 249 -0.38 -8.10 -20.28
C GLY A 249 -0.82 -6.79 -20.95
N PRO A 250 0.04 -6.19 -21.79
CA PRO A 250 -0.34 -5.01 -22.57
C PRO A 250 -1.43 -5.39 -23.57
N ARG A 251 -2.63 -4.81 -23.43
CA ARG A 251 -3.63 -4.82 -24.50
C ARG A 251 -3.38 -3.62 -25.39
N PRO A 252 -3.16 -3.80 -26.71
CA PRO A 252 -2.89 -2.67 -27.60
C PRO A 252 -3.99 -1.62 -27.51
N LEU A 253 -3.60 -0.34 -27.60
CA LEU A 253 -4.55 0.75 -27.73
C LEU A 253 -5.29 0.62 -29.06
N PRO A 254 -6.60 0.93 -29.12
CA PRO A 254 -7.32 0.95 -30.39
C PRO A 254 -6.63 1.94 -31.36
N GLY A 255 -6.19 1.45 -32.52
CA GLY A 255 -5.49 2.24 -33.55
C GLY A 255 -3.98 2.00 -33.71
N GLN A 256 -3.39 1.03 -33.00
CA GLN A 256 -2.01 0.58 -33.20
C GLN A 256 -1.97 -0.88 -33.69
N THR A 257 -2.41 -1.13 -34.93
CA THR A 257 -2.20 -2.37 -35.69
C THR A 257 -1.90 -2.05 -37.14
#